data_AF-A0A923J697-F1
#
_entry.id   AF-A0A923J697-F1
#
_cell.length_a   1.000
_cell.length_b   1.000
_cell.length_c   1.000
_cell.angle_alpha   90.00
_cell.angle_beta   90.00
_cell.angle_gamma   90.00
#
_symmetry.space_group_name_H-M   'P 1'
#
loop_
_entity.id
_entity.type
_entity.pdbx_description
1 polymer ?
#
loop_
_entity_poly.entity_id
_entity_poly.type
_entity_poly.pdbx_seq_one_letter_code
_entity_poly.pdbx_strand_id
1 'polypeptide(L)'
;MPDYSNAALSKFDASDIATINSRRTDRDINKIIESTSDLQEKSLHIQTVVRMLKYYFDASQSTGGYVNLKDEHYRCPGLVGNDNSFVPLYEFVEVIDESIDYEIILDAFPTLTYSQISGAISFLRKLAQFNLKDIDVDEYLDDEFVNDRELLSELRVALADKETERVLNFD
;
A
#
# COMPACT_ATOMS: atom_id res chain seq x y z
N MET A 1 0.81 -76.11 20.51
CA MET A 1 0.47 -74.99 19.61
C MET A 1 0.42 -73.73 20.46
N PRO A 2 1.18 -72.67 20.18
CA PRO A 2 1.01 -71.41 20.88
C PRO A 2 -0.21 -70.68 20.29
N ASP A 3 -1.07 -70.22 21.20
CA ASP A 3 -2.24 -69.40 20.93
C ASP A 3 -1.78 -68.00 20.51
N TYR A 4 -2.02 -67.64 19.24
CA TYR A 4 -1.69 -66.34 18.66
C TYR A 4 -2.89 -65.37 18.71
N SER A 5 -3.87 -65.59 19.59
CA SER A 5 -4.93 -64.63 19.83
C SER A 5 -4.52 -63.63 20.92
N ASN A 6 -4.54 -62.34 20.59
CA ASN A 6 -4.40 -61.17 21.50
C ASN A 6 -3.03 -60.50 21.72
N ALA A 7 -2.06 -60.58 20.81
CA ALA A 7 -0.88 -59.69 20.88
C ALA A 7 -0.93 -58.47 19.93
N ALA A 8 -1.89 -58.41 18.99
CA ALA A 8 -1.89 -57.42 17.92
C ALA A 8 -2.91 -56.27 18.08
N LEU A 9 -3.66 -56.19 19.19
CA LEU A 9 -4.73 -55.18 19.35
C LEU A 9 -4.53 -54.17 20.48
N SER A 10 -3.39 -54.14 21.19
CA SER A 10 -3.21 -53.27 22.36
C SER A 10 -2.30 -52.04 22.17
N LYS A 11 -2.15 -51.52 20.95
CA LYS A 11 -1.36 -50.28 20.73
C LYS A 11 -2.03 -49.29 19.78
N PHE A 12 -3.34 -49.17 19.88
CA PHE A 12 -4.04 -48.00 19.35
C PHE A 12 -4.43 -47.13 20.55
N ASP A 13 -3.51 -46.26 20.93
CA ASP A 13 -3.66 -45.39 22.09
C ASP A 13 -4.61 -44.25 21.74
N ALA A 14 -5.68 -44.09 22.50
CA ALA A 14 -6.65 -43.00 22.31
C ALA A 14 -5.97 -41.62 22.45
N SER A 15 -4.83 -41.56 23.15
CA SER A 15 -3.97 -40.37 23.23
C SER A 15 -3.38 -39.96 21.88
N ASP A 16 -3.04 -40.91 21.01
CA ASP A 16 -2.45 -40.62 19.71
C ASP A 16 -3.48 -40.02 18.75
N ILE A 17 -4.73 -40.51 18.80
CA ILE A 17 -5.85 -39.95 18.04
C ILE A 17 -6.21 -38.54 18.54
N ALA A 18 -6.25 -38.32 19.86
CA ALA A 18 -6.49 -37.00 20.44
C ALA A 18 -5.38 -35.99 20.10
N THR A 19 -4.12 -36.44 20.05
CA THR A 19 -2.96 -35.61 19.68
C THR A 19 -2.93 -35.30 18.19
N ILE A 20 -3.36 -36.23 17.32
CA ILE A 20 -3.46 -36.00 15.87
C ILE A 20 -4.64 -35.07 15.54
N ASN A 21 -5.78 -35.23 16.21
CA ASN A 21 -6.94 -34.38 16.00
C ASN A 21 -6.70 -32.95 16.51
N SER A 22 -6.11 -32.76 17.70
CA SER A 22 -5.71 -31.43 18.19
C SER A 22 -4.73 -30.74 17.24
N ARG A 23 -3.68 -31.43 16.77
CA ARG A 23 -2.73 -30.86 15.80
C ARG A 23 -3.35 -30.49 14.45
N ARG A 24 -4.40 -31.20 14.01
CA ARG A 24 -5.16 -30.84 12.81
C ARG A 24 -6.05 -29.63 13.05
N THR A 25 -6.76 -29.60 14.17
CA THR A 25 -7.61 -28.47 14.57
C THR A 25 -6.79 -27.19 14.76
N ASP A 26 -5.61 -27.27 15.39
CA ASP A 26 -4.72 -26.12 15.57
C ASP A 26 -4.18 -25.59 14.22
N ARG A 27 -3.88 -26.49 13.27
CA ARG A 27 -3.46 -26.11 11.92
C ARG A 27 -4.60 -25.44 11.13
N ASP A 28 -5.81 -25.96 11.24
CA ASP A 28 -6.99 -25.40 10.58
C ASP A 28 -7.35 -24.03 11.19
N ILE A 29 -7.24 -23.88 12.51
CA ILE A 29 -7.42 -22.59 13.21
C ILE A 29 -6.37 -21.57 12.75
N ASN A 30 -5.09 -21.94 12.71
CA ASN A 30 -4.04 -21.03 12.25
C ASN A 30 -4.26 -20.59 10.80
N LYS A 31 -4.68 -21.50 9.92
CA LYS A 31 -5.00 -21.17 8.53
C LYS A 31 -6.21 -20.21 8.42
N ILE A 32 -7.19 -20.33 9.30
CA ILE A 32 -8.32 -19.40 9.37
C ILE A 32 -7.87 -18.03 9.87
N ILE A 33 -6.99 -17.98 10.88
CA ILE A 33 -6.42 -16.73 11.40
C ILE A 33 -5.63 -16.01 10.30
N GLU A 34 -4.73 -16.71 9.60
CA GLU A 34 -3.97 -16.16 8.47
C GLU A 34 -4.90 -15.62 7.37
N SER A 35 -5.89 -16.42 6.95
CA SER A 35 -6.85 -15.99 5.91
C SER A 35 -7.68 -14.79 6.35
N THR A 36 -8.00 -14.68 7.64
CA THR A 36 -8.76 -13.54 8.19
C THR A 36 -7.89 -12.29 8.24
N SER A 37 -6.61 -12.42 8.59
CA SER A 37 -5.64 -11.32 8.54
C SER A 37 -5.46 -10.78 7.13
N ASP A 38 -5.25 -11.65 6.14
CA ASP A 38 -5.17 -11.29 4.72
C ASP A 38 -6.41 -10.53 4.24
N LEU A 39 -7.60 -10.96 4.66
CA LEU A 39 -8.86 -10.31 4.32
C LEU A 39 -9.01 -8.94 4.99
N GLN A 40 -8.53 -8.81 6.23
CA GLN A 40 -8.51 -7.54 6.94
C GLN A 40 -7.58 -6.54 6.26
N GLU A 41 -6.38 -6.97 5.87
CA GLU A 41 -5.42 -6.15 5.14
C GLU A 41 -5.98 -5.68 3.80
N LYS A 42 -6.54 -6.60 3.01
CA LYS A 42 -7.21 -6.26 1.73
C LYS A 42 -8.39 -5.31 1.93
N SER A 43 -9.19 -5.51 2.98
CA SER A 43 -10.31 -4.64 3.32
C SER A 43 -9.82 -3.22 3.65
N LEU A 44 -8.76 -3.11 4.46
CA LEU A 44 -8.13 -1.83 4.79
C LEU A 44 -7.61 -1.14 3.52
N HIS A 45 -6.89 -1.87 2.67
CA HIS A 45 -6.40 -1.34 1.41
C HIS A 45 -7.53 -0.80 0.52
N ILE A 46 -8.62 -1.55 0.36
CA ILE A 46 -9.80 -1.11 -0.39
C ILE A 46 -10.40 0.16 0.22
N GLN A 47 -10.52 0.23 1.55
CA GLN A 47 -11.04 1.42 2.23
C GLN A 47 -10.16 2.66 1.96
N THR A 48 -8.83 2.50 1.99
CA THR A 48 -7.89 3.58 1.68
C THR A 48 -8.05 4.06 0.24
N VAL A 49 -8.09 3.13 -0.73
CA VAL A 49 -8.29 3.47 -2.14
C VAL A 49 -9.62 4.20 -2.36
N VAL A 50 -10.71 3.74 -1.74
CA VAL A 50 -12.03 4.39 -1.84
C VAL A 50 -12.00 5.80 -1.25
N ARG A 51 -11.33 5.99 -0.10
CA ARG A 51 -11.18 7.32 0.52
C ARG A 51 -10.38 8.26 -0.39
N MET A 52 -9.26 7.81 -0.95
CA MET A 52 -8.45 8.60 -1.88
C MET A 52 -9.25 8.99 -3.13
N LEU A 53 -9.94 8.04 -3.75
CA LEU A 53 -10.78 8.31 -4.93
C LEU A 53 -11.89 9.31 -4.64
N LYS A 54 -12.56 9.16 -3.50
CA LYS A 54 -13.57 10.13 -3.05
C LYS A 54 -12.96 11.50 -2.85
N TYR A 55 -11.80 11.56 -2.20
CA TYR A 55 -11.10 12.82 -1.96
C TYR A 55 -10.70 13.51 -3.29
N TYR A 56 -10.16 12.77 -4.26
CA TYR A 56 -9.87 13.31 -5.59
C TYR A 56 -11.13 13.78 -6.31
N PHE A 57 -12.23 13.04 -6.20
CA PHE A 57 -13.50 13.46 -6.77
C PHE A 57 -13.97 14.79 -6.15
N ASP A 58 -13.99 14.88 -4.82
CA ASP A 58 -14.43 16.09 -4.09
C ASP A 58 -13.50 17.29 -4.37
N ALA A 59 -12.19 17.04 -4.45
CA ALA A 59 -11.21 18.06 -4.82
C ALA A 59 -11.49 18.59 -6.23
N SER A 60 -11.67 17.71 -7.21
CA SER A 60 -12.00 18.08 -8.58
C SER A 60 -13.27 18.94 -8.66
N GLN A 61 -14.37 18.49 -8.02
CA GLN A 61 -15.63 19.24 -8.02
C GLN A 61 -15.45 20.65 -7.45
N SER A 62 -14.68 20.78 -6.38
CA SER A 62 -14.45 22.07 -5.74
C SER A 62 -13.50 23.02 -6.50
N THR A 63 -12.75 22.51 -7.48
CA THR A 63 -11.79 23.28 -8.28
C THR A 63 -12.23 23.42 -9.75
N GLY A 64 -13.54 23.32 -9.99
CA GLY A 64 -14.16 23.56 -11.30
C GLY A 64 -14.38 22.31 -12.15
N GLY A 65 -14.09 21.11 -11.65
CA GLY A 65 -14.40 19.85 -12.33
C GLY A 65 -13.50 19.54 -13.53
N TYR A 66 -12.35 20.21 -13.65
CA TYR A 66 -11.46 20.05 -14.81
C TYR A 66 -10.64 18.75 -14.77
N VAL A 67 -10.30 18.26 -13.58
CA VAL A 67 -9.58 16.99 -13.39
C VAL A 67 -10.59 15.85 -13.30
N ASN A 68 -10.49 14.88 -14.21
CA ASN A 68 -11.43 13.77 -14.32
C ASN A 68 -10.81 12.46 -13.86
N LEU A 69 -11.67 11.57 -13.34
CA LEU A 69 -11.33 10.21 -12.90
C LEU A 69 -12.10 9.20 -13.77
N LYS A 70 -11.83 9.18 -15.07
CA LYS A 70 -12.54 8.30 -16.01
C LYS A 70 -12.20 6.83 -15.75
N ASP A 71 -13.20 5.95 -15.82
CA ASP A 71 -13.00 4.50 -15.70
C ASP A 71 -12.10 3.95 -16.81
N GLU A 72 -12.15 4.56 -18.01
CA GLU A 72 -11.29 4.25 -19.17
C GLU A 72 -9.79 4.41 -18.88
N HIS A 73 -9.44 5.21 -17.88
CA HIS A 73 -8.07 5.46 -17.44
C HIS A 73 -7.81 4.91 -16.03
N TYR A 74 -8.53 3.85 -15.64
CA TYR A 74 -8.41 3.24 -14.31
C TYR A 74 -8.57 4.24 -13.16
N ARG A 75 -9.37 5.30 -13.37
CA ARG A 75 -9.57 6.40 -12.41
C ARG A 75 -8.27 7.16 -12.07
N CYS A 76 -7.29 7.14 -12.96
CA CYS A 76 -6.14 8.02 -12.91
C CYS A 76 -6.62 9.48 -13.03
N PRO A 77 -6.24 10.39 -12.12
CA PRO A 77 -6.55 11.81 -12.27
C PRO A 77 -5.88 12.39 -13.52
N GLY A 78 -6.64 13.09 -14.34
CA GLY A 78 -6.08 13.79 -15.50
C GLY A 78 -7.04 14.79 -16.13
N LEU A 79 -6.53 15.56 -17.08
CA LEU A 79 -7.25 16.59 -17.82
C LEU A 79 -7.71 16.02 -19.16
N VAL A 80 -8.82 16.53 -19.67
CA VAL A 80 -9.32 16.19 -21.01
C VAL A 80 -9.19 17.42 -21.88
N GLY A 81 -8.27 17.39 -22.85
CA GLY A 81 -8.07 18.47 -23.81
C GLY A 81 -9.26 18.69 -24.73
N ASN A 82 -9.24 19.81 -25.47
CA ASN A 82 -10.32 20.17 -26.40
C ASN A 82 -10.48 19.19 -27.57
N ASP A 83 -9.42 18.46 -27.90
CA ASP A 83 -9.38 17.39 -28.90
C ASP A 83 -9.73 16.01 -28.30
N ASN A 84 -10.21 15.98 -27.05
CA ASN A 84 -10.50 14.79 -26.27
C ASN A 84 -9.24 13.94 -25.93
N SER A 85 -8.04 14.51 -26.05
CA SER A 85 -6.82 13.90 -25.50
C SER A 85 -6.87 13.85 -23.97
N PHE A 86 -6.38 12.77 -23.39
CA PHE A 86 -6.24 12.66 -21.95
C PHE A 86 -4.80 13.00 -21.56
N VAL A 87 -4.64 13.97 -20.68
CA VAL A 87 -3.35 14.36 -20.10
C VAL A 87 -3.34 13.90 -18.64
N PRO A 88 -2.60 12.84 -18.30
CA PRO A 88 -2.46 12.40 -16.92
C PRO A 88 -1.86 13.50 -16.05
N LEU A 89 -2.32 13.60 -14.80
CA LEU A 89 -1.90 14.69 -13.94
C LEU A 89 -0.41 14.61 -13.55
N TYR A 90 0.19 13.41 -13.53
CA TYR A 90 1.63 13.27 -13.24
C TYR A 90 2.50 13.91 -14.35
N GLU A 91 2.13 13.75 -15.63
CA GLU A 91 2.82 14.42 -16.75
C GLU A 91 2.68 15.93 -16.66
N PHE A 92 1.49 16.40 -16.27
CA PHE A 92 1.26 17.82 -16.02
C PHE A 92 2.15 18.35 -14.88
N VAL A 93 2.31 17.57 -13.80
CA VAL A 93 3.17 17.94 -12.66
C VAL A 93 4.64 18.05 -13.07
N GLU A 94 5.14 17.14 -13.91
CA GLU A 94 6.52 17.18 -14.41
C GLU A 94 6.84 18.49 -15.15
N VAL A 95 5.87 19.07 -15.86
CA VAL A 95 6.06 20.32 -16.60
C VAL A 95 6.02 21.55 -15.69
N ILE A 96 5.23 21.54 -14.61
CA ILE A 96 5.08 22.71 -13.72
C ILE A 96 6.14 22.79 -12.62
N ASP A 97 6.90 21.71 -12.37
CA ASP A 97 7.85 21.61 -11.25
C ASP A 97 9.02 22.62 -11.37
N GLU A 98 9.33 23.08 -12.58
CA GLU A 98 10.47 23.99 -12.83
C GLU A 98 10.09 25.49 -12.75
N SER A 99 8.85 25.86 -13.10
CA SER A 99 8.24 27.19 -12.87
C SER A 99 6.79 27.20 -13.39
N ILE A 100 5.88 27.94 -12.75
CA ILE A 100 4.50 28.12 -13.26
C ILE A 100 4.53 29.16 -14.39
N ASP A 101 5.08 28.78 -15.54
CA ASP A 101 4.99 29.53 -16.78
C ASP A 101 3.88 28.93 -17.66
N TYR A 102 2.80 29.70 -17.83
CA TYR A 102 1.65 29.26 -18.60
C TYR A 102 1.98 29.06 -20.09
N GLU A 103 2.95 29.78 -20.64
CA GLU A 103 3.36 29.61 -22.03
C GLU A 103 4.06 28.26 -22.21
N ILE A 104 4.97 27.90 -21.28
CA ILE A 104 5.64 26.59 -21.29
C ILE A 104 4.64 25.44 -21.14
N ILE A 105 3.66 25.60 -20.25
CA ILE A 105 2.60 24.59 -20.05
C ILE A 105 1.76 24.43 -21.31
N LEU A 106 1.42 25.53 -22.00
CA LEU A 106 0.65 25.48 -23.24
C LEU A 106 1.46 24.93 -24.42
N ASP A 107 2.77 25.18 -24.46
CA ASP A 107 3.65 24.58 -25.46
C ASP A 107 3.76 23.06 -25.26
N ALA A 108 3.82 22.59 -24.01
CA ALA A 108 3.82 21.16 -23.69
C ALA A 108 2.44 20.51 -23.90
N PHE A 109 1.36 21.23 -23.60
CA PHE A 109 -0.03 20.74 -23.66
C PHE A 109 -0.95 21.71 -24.43
N PRO A 110 -0.80 21.82 -25.76
CA PRO A 110 -1.51 22.81 -26.58
C PRO A 110 -3.02 22.56 -26.67
N THR A 111 -3.47 21.37 -26.26
CA THR A 111 -4.87 20.97 -26.25
C THR A 111 -5.61 21.47 -25.01
N LEU A 112 -4.88 21.93 -23.99
CA LEU A 112 -5.43 22.45 -22.75
C LEU A 112 -5.75 23.94 -22.85
N THR A 113 -6.76 24.35 -22.11
CA THR A 113 -7.14 25.75 -21.93
C THR A 113 -6.55 26.32 -20.64
N TYR A 114 -6.37 27.63 -20.57
CA TYR A 114 -5.97 28.33 -19.35
C TYR A 114 -6.85 27.96 -18.14
N SER A 115 -8.16 27.79 -18.34
CA SER A 115 -9.08 27.37 -17.27
C SER A 115 -8.79 25.96 -16.76
N GLN A 116 -8.47 25.03 -17.66
CA GLN A 116 -8.08 23.66 -17.29
C GLN A 116 -6.76 23.64 -16.54
N ILE A 117 -5.77 24.40 -17.00
CA ILE A 117 -4.46 24.54 -16.34
C ILE A 117 -4.63 25.12 -14.93
N SER A 118 -5.36 26.24 -14.80
CA SER A 118 -5.64 26.86 -13.51
C SER A 118 -6.44 25.94 -12.56
N GLY A 119 -7.39 25.19 -13.12
CA GLY A 119 -8.14 24.16 -12.41
C GLY A 119 -7.27 23.02 -11.89
N ALA A 120 -6.33 22.54 -12.71
CA ALA A 120 -5.35 21.51 -12.35
C ALA A 120 -4.42 21.97 -11.22
N ILE A 121 -3.89 23.20 -11.32
CA ILE A 121 -3.06 23.80 -10.28
C ILE A 121 -3.83 23.95 -8.96
N SER A 122 -5.09 24.40 -9.04
CA SER A 122 -5.97 24.53 -7.88
C SER A 122 -6.27 23.17 -7.24
N PHE A 123 -6.49 22.14 -8.07
CA PHE A 123 -6.65 20.76 -7.63
C PHE A 123 -5.41 20.26 -6.89
N LEU A 124 -4.21 20.41 -7.48
CA LEU A 124 -2.94 20.02 -6.87
C LEU A 124 -2.69 20.74 -5.54
N ARG A 125 -2.98 22.04 -5.47
CA ARG A 125 -2.89 22.80 -4.22
C ARG A 125 -3.81 22.23 -3.15
N LYS A 126 -5.02 21.80 -3.53
CA LYS A 126 -5.97 21.18 -2.60
C LYS A 126 -5.45 19.82 -2.12
N LEU A 127 -4.90 18.99 -3.02
CA LEU A 127 -4.26 17.73 -2.64
C LEU A 127 -3.10 17.94 -1.65
N ALA A 128 -2.24 18.93 -1.89
CA ALA A 128 -1.14 19.27 -1.00
C ALA A 128 -1.66 19.67 0.41
N GLN A 129 -2.80 20.35 0.50
CA GLN A 129 -3.43 20.69 1.78
C GLN A 129 -3.99 19.47 2.53
N PHE A 130 -4.36 18.39 1.84
CA PHE A 130 -4.81 17.16 2.47
C PHE A 130 -3.66 16.34 3.02
N ASN A 131 -2.55 16.26 2.28
CA ASN A 131 -1.30 15.70 2.82
C ASN A 131 -0.85 16.44 4.11
N LEU A 132 -1.15 17.74 4.24
CA LEU A 132 -0.85 18.52 5.44
C LEU A 132 -1.88 18.40 6.58
N LYS A 133 -3.09 17.89 6.32
CA LYS A 133 -4.20 17.90 7.29
C LYS A 133 -4.61 16.53 7.83
N ASP A 134 -4.26 15.45 7.14
CA ASP A 134 -4.73 14.10 7.49
C ASP A 134 -3.64 13.00 7.46
N ILE A 135 -2.33 13.33 7.33
CA ILE A 135 -1.27 12.31 7.34
C ILE A 135 0.01 12.84 8.03
N ASP A 136 0.32 12.30 9.20
CA ASP A 136 1.69 12.18 9.69
C ASP A 136 2.32 11.02 8.91
N VAL A 137 3.07 11.34 7.85
CA VAL A 137 3.64 10.32 6.92
C VAL A 137 4.63 9.42 7.66
N ASP A 138 5.16 9.89 8.79
CA ASP A 138 6.02 9.12 9.68
C ASP A 138 5.22 8.06 10.48
N GLU A 139 3.94 8.32 10.82
CA GLU A 139 3.12 7.39 11.61
C GLU A 139 2.72 6.12 10.81
N TYR A 140 2.56 6.22 9.49
CA TYR A 140 2.25 5.07 8.63
C TYR A 140 3.48 4.27 8.19
N LEU A 141 4.66 4.89 8.18
CA LEU A 141 5.91 4.17 7.91
C LEU A 141 6.43 3.46 9.16
N ASP A 142 6.17 3.97 10.36
CA ASP A 142 6.66 3.32 11.59
C ASP A 142 5.98 1.97 11.90
N ASP A 143 4.70 1.76 11.56
CA ASP A 143 4.00 0.50 11.86
C ASP A 143 4.45 -0.70 11.01
N GLU A 144 4.91 -0.46 9.78
CA GLU A 144 5.43 -1.51 8.89
C GLU A 144 6.89 -1.88 9.26
N PHE A 145 7.69 -0.89 9.67
CA PHE A 145 9.08 -1.10 10.10
C PHE A 145 9.21 -1.70 11.52
N VAL A 146 8.28 -1.42 12.44
CA VAL A 146 8.32 -1.97 13.81
C VAL A 146 7.91 -3.45 13.86
N ASN A 147 7.14 -3.93 12.89
CA ASN A 147 6.64 -5.31 12.86
C ASN A 147 7.43 -6.25 11.93
N ASP A 148 8.27 -5.70 11.04
CA ASP A 148 9.17 -6.51 10.22
C ASP A 148 10.38 -7.02 11.04
N ARG A 149 10.18 -8.20 11.63
CA ARG A 149 11.22 -8.90 12.41
C ARG A 149 12.44 -9.27 11.58
N GLU A 150 12.30 -9.45 10.27
CA GLU A 150 13.40 -9.81 9.38
C GLU A 150 14.29 -8.59 9.16
N LEU A 151 13.70 -7.44 8.81
CA LEU A 151 14.41 -6.17 8.69
C LEU A 151 15.06 -5.70 10.00
N LEU A 152 14.39 -5.85 11.15
CA LEU A 152 14.96 -5.55 12.47
C LEU A 152 16.10 -6.51 12.84
N SER A 153 16.05 -7.75 12.37
CA SER A 153 17.14 -8.72 12.57
C SER A 153 18.35 -8.38 11.71
N GLU A 154 18.13 -7.98 10.45
CA GLU A 154 19.19 -7.52 9.55
C GLU A 154 19.83 -6.22 10.03
N LEU A 155 19.05 -5.26 10.52
CA LEU A 155 19.55 -4.02 11.11
C LEU A 155 20.36 -4.27 12.39
N ARG A 156 19.94 -5.21 13.24
CA ARG A 156 20.72 -5.62 14.43
C ARG A 156 22.04 -6.28 14.06
N VAL A 157 22.04 -7.14 13.04
CA VAL A 157 23.27 -7.76 12.53
C VAL A 157 24.19 -6.71 11.92
N ALA A 158 23.67 -5.81 11.09
CA ALA A 158 24.44 -4.74 10.45
C ALA A 158 25.00 -3.70 11.45
N LEU A 159 24.30 -3.43 12.56
CA LEU A 159 24.78 -2.57 13.64
C LEU A 159 25.82 -3.28 14.52
N ALA A 160 25.62 -4.57 14.82
CA ALA A 160 26.60 -5.37 15.57
C ALA A 160 27.91 -5.55 14.78
N ASP A 161 27.84 -5.74 13.46
CA ASP A 161 29.03 -5.83 12.61
C ASP A 161 29.80 -4.51 12.55
N LYS A 162 29.10 -3.36 12.50
CA LYS A 162 29.75 -2.03 12.53
C LYS A 162 30.30 -1.63 13.89
N GLU A 163 29.73 -2.13 14.98
CA GLU A 163 30.28 -1.93 16.33
C GLU A 163 31.54 -2.78 16.53
N THR A 164 31.57 -3.99 15.97
CA THR A 164 32.74 -4.87 16.00
C THR A 164 33.89 -4.35 15.12
N GLU A 165 33.61 -3.76 13.95
CA GLU A 165 34.62 -3.06 13.13
C GLU A 165 35.16 -1.78 13.77
N ARG A 166 34.36 -1.07 14.59
CA ARG A 166 34.83 0.09 15.34
C ARG A 166 35.73 -0.29 16.51
N VAL A 167 35.51 -1.43 17.15
CA VAL A 167 36.34 -1.92 18.26
C VAL A 167 37.65 -2.55 17.76
N LEU A 168 37.68 -3.13 16.55
CA LEU A 168 38.87 -3.74 15.95
C LEU A 168 39.82 -2.77 15.24
N ASN A 169 39.42 -1.50 15.03
CA ASN A 169 40.26 -0.45 14.44
C ASN A 169 40.83 0.53 15.48
N PHE A 170 40.76 0.17 16.77
CA PHE A 170 41.56 0.78 17.84
C PHE A 170 42.64 -0.21 18.28
N ASP A 171 43.67 -0.36 17.45
CA ASP A 171 45.05 -0.68 17.85
C ASP A 171 46.03 -0.13 16.81
#